data_AF-A0A1B6G2B6-F1
#
_entry.id   AF-A0A1B6G2B6-F1
#
_cell.length_a   1.000
_cell.length_b   1.000
_cell.length_c   1.000
_cell.angle_alpha   90.00
_cell.angle_beta   90.00
_cell.angle_gamma   90.00
#
_symmetry.space_group_name_H-M   'P 1'
#
loop_
_entity.id
_entity.type
_entity.pdbx_description
1 polymer ?
#
loop_
_entity_poly.entity_id
_entity_poly.type
_entity_poly.pdbx_seq_one_letter_code
_entity_poly.pdbx_strand_id
1 'polypeptide(L)'
;MKQTQKQWGKQFNYREECSVFFPLLVNGEFFWGEMKNDLQNDKLTAVVHHVPRGKTDSIYFSHVLLKLNKERYTASLKLNINPTADPYKENRIEIPTSLLPKFTDENKL
;
A
#
# COMPACT_ATOMS: atom_id res chain seq x y z
N MET A 1 -2.90 15.64 16.85
CA MET A 1 -3.44 15.48 15.47
C MET A 1 -4.38 14.30 15.46
N LYS A 2 -5.63 14.46 15.02
CA LYS A 2 -6.58 13.35 14.87
C LYS A 2 -6.29 12.66 13.53
N GLN A 3 -5.81 11.43 13.56
CA GLN A 3 -5.69 10.59 12.37
C GLN A 3 -7.11 10.23 11.89
N THR A 4 -7.48 10.67 10.70
CA THR A 4 -8.80 10.39 10.13
C THR A 4 -8.71 9.07 9.39
N GLN A 5 -9.31 8.00 9.93
CA GLN A 5 -9.46 6.74 9.19
C GLN A 5 -10.51 6.95 8.09
N LYS A 6 -10.10 6.91 6.82
CA LYS A 6 -11.03 7.00 5.69
C LYS A 6 -11.59 5.59 5.39
N GLN A 7 -12.91 5.51 5.25
CA GLN A 7 -13.56 4.30 4.74
C GLN A 7 -13.13 4.01 3.31
N TRP A 8 -13.06 2.72 2.99
CA TRP A 8 -12.83 2.22 1.64
C TRP A 8 -13.85 2.82 0.66
N GLY A 9 -13.39 3.27 -0.52
CA GLY A 9 -14.25 3.83 -1.58
C GLY A 9 -14.36 5.36 -1.65
N LYS A 10 -13.77 6.13 -0.72
CA LYS A 10 -13.59 7.58 -0.92
C LYS A 10 -12.36 7.86 -1.78
N GLN A 11 -12.43 8.91 -2.62
CA GLN A 11 -11.30 9.35 -3.43
C GLN A 11 -10.08 9.65 -2.54
N PHE A 12 -8.94 9.03 -2.85
CA PHE A 12 -7.68 9.29 -2.15
C PHE A 12 -7.24 10.73 -2.46
N ASN A 13 -6.94 11.52 -1.43
CA ASN A 13 -6.40 12.87 -1.60
C ASN A 13 -4.95 12.84 -1.14
N TYR A 14 -4.02 12.95 -2.09
CA TYR A 14 -2.59 12.89 -1.82
C TYR A 14 -2.08 14.09 -0.98
N ARG A 15 -2.89 15.15 -0.82
CA ARG A 15 -2.59 16.33 0.01
C ARG A 15 -3.10 16.21 1.44
N GLU A 16 -3.63 15.06 1.83
CA GLU A 16 -4.14 14.80 3.18
C GLU A 16 -3.45 13.61 3.84
N GLU A 17 -3.15 13.76 5.13
CA GLU A 17 -2.80 12.65 6.01
C GLU A 17 -3.95 11.66 6.06
N CYS A 18 -3.70 10.42 5.66
CA CYS A 18 -4.74 9.39 5.71
C CYS A 18 -4.17 7.99 5.77
N SER A 19 -4.99 7.09 6.29
CA SER A 19 -4.73 5.65 6.28
C SER A 19 -5.95 4.92 5.78
N VAL A 20 -5.72 3.91 4.95
CA VAL A 20 -6.74 3.01 4.41
C VAL A 20 -6.28 1.57 4.65
N PHE A 21 -7.17 0.77 5.20
CA PHE A 21 -6.98 -0.66 5.41
C PHE A 21 -7.94 -1.43 4.53
N PHE A 22 -7.49 -2.54 3.96
CA PHE A 22 -8.31 -3.33 3.06
C PHE A 22 -7.94 -4.81 3.04
N PRO A 23 -8.94 -5.71 2.95
CA PRO A 23 -8.68 -7.13 2.86
C PRO A 23 -8.23 -7.51 1.44
N LEU A 24 -7.36 -8.50 1.35
CA LEU A 24 -6.92 -9.14 0.10
C LEU A 24 -7.02 -10.66 0.26
N LEU A 25 -7.65 -11.32 -0.71
CA LEU A 25 -7.68 -12.78 -0.79
C LEU A 25 -7.01 -13.20 -2.09
N VAL A 26 -5.89 -13.91 -2.01
CA VAL A 26 -5.09 -14.34 -3.17
C VAL A 26 -4.76 -15.81 -3.02
N ASN A 27 -5.18 -16.63 -3.98
CA ASN A 27 -4.92 -18.08 -4.00
C ASN A 27 -5.26 -18.80 -2.67
N GLY A 28 -6.32 -18.36 -1.99
CA GLY A 28 -6.76 -18.96 -0.72
C GLY A 28 -6.03 -18.46 0.53
N GLU A 29 -5.03 -17.59 0.38
CA GLU A 29 -4.34 -16.88 1.46
C GLU A 29 -4.95 -15.49 1.66
N PHE A 30 -5.01 -15.08 2.92
CA PHE A 30 -5.60 -13.80 3.32
C PHE A 30 -4.51 -12.82 3.78
N PHE A 31 -4.63 -11.58 3.34
CA PHE A 31 -3.73 -10.49 3.69
C PHE A 31 -4.52 -9.24 4.07
N TRP A 32 -3.96 -8.42 4.96
CA TRP A 32 -4.40 -7.04 5.14
C TRP A 32 -3.46 -6.10 4.39
N GLY A 33 -4.00 -5.36 3.44
CA GLY A 33 -3.33 -4.21 2.86
C GLY A 33 -3.53 -2.98 3.74
N GLU A 34 -2.48 -2.21 3.93
CA GLU A 34 -2.51 -0.90 4.55
C GLU A 34 -1.81 0.09 3.62
N MET A 35 -2.47 1.22 3.36
CA MET A 35 -1.84 2.38 2.74
C MET A 35 -1.90 3.56 3.69
N LYS A 36 -0.77 4.21 3.92
CA LYS A 36 -0.65 5.39 4.77
C LYS A 36 0.07 6.50 4.02
N ASN A 37 -0.61 7.64 3.85
CA ASN A 37 0.01 8.87 3.36
C ASN A 37 0.44 9.72 4.55
N ASP A 38 1.76 9.87 4.72
CA ASP A 38 2.42 10.63 5.77
C ASP A 38 3.10 11.85 5.12
N LEU A 39 2.40 12.98 5.12
CA LEU A 39 2.85 14.22 4.51
C LEU A 39 4.02 14.84 5.29
N GLN A 40 4.07 14.63 6.60
CA GLN A 40 5.15 15.17 7.44
C GLN A 40 6.50 14.58 7.06
N ASN A 41 6.52 13.31 6.66
CA ASN A 41 7.73 12.60 6.28
C ASN A 41 7.89 12.45 4.76
N ASP A 42 7.04 13.10 3.95
CA ASP A 42 6.98 12.98 2.48
C ASP A 42 6.88 11.53 1.99
N LYS A 43 6.02 10.70 2.61
CA LYS A 43 5.95 9.26 2.33
C LYS A 43 4.54 8.73 2.22
N LEU A 44 4.23 8.13 1.07
CA LEU A 44 3.17 7.16 0.91
C LEU A 44 3.73 5.76 1.15
N THR A 45 3.17 5.06 2.11
CA THR A 45 3.59 3.72 2.50
C THR A 45 2.49 2.72 2.14
N ALA A 46 2.85 1.65 1.44
CA ALA A 46 2.00 0.48 1.25
C ALA A 46 2.59 -0.71 2.01
N VAL A 47 1.84 -1.26 2.96
CA VAL A 47 2.24 -2.40 3.80
C VAL A 47 1.29 -3.57 3.52
N VAL A 48 1.85 -4.77 3.44
CA VAL A 48 1.05 -6.01 3.36
C VAL A 48 1.31 -6.87 4.59
N HIS A 49 0.25 -7.08 5.37
CA HIS A 49 0.25 -7.95 6.52
C HIS A 49 -0.26 -9.33 6.08
N HIS A 50 0.58 -10.36 6.18
CA HIS A 50 0.15 -11.74 5.95
C HIS A 50 -0.63 -12.23 7.17
N VAL A 51 -1.80 -12.83 6.95
CA VAL A 51 -2.54 -13.53 8.00
C VAL A 51 -2.28 -15.02 7.86
N PRO A 52 -1.39 -15.61 8.70
CA PRO A 52 -0.91 -16.96 8.47
C PRO A 52 -2.03 -17.99 8.52
N ARG A 53 -2.16 -18.78 7.45
CA ARG A 53 -3.11 -19.90 7.37
C ARG A 53 -2.37 -21.20 7.04
N GLY A 54 -1.63 -21.72 8.01
CA GLY A 54 -0.83 -22.93 7.83
C GLY A 54 0.42 -22.67 6.98
N LYS A 55 0.94 -23.72 6.33
CA LYS A 55 2.11 -23.62 5.44
C LYS A 55 1.65 -23.40 4.01
N THR A 56 2.30 -22.47 3.31
CA THR A 56 2.09 -22.21 1.89
C THR A 56 3.45 -22.25 1.19
N ASP A 57 3.52 -22.95 0.05
CA ASP A 57 4.71 -22.96 -0.80
C ASP A 57 4.67 -21.87 -1.88
N SER A 58 3.58 -21.10 -1.90
CA SER A 58 3.37 -20.02 -2.86
C SER A 58 4.26 -18.82 -2.55
N ILE A 59 4.75 -18.17 -3.60
CA ILE A 59 5.49 -16.91 -3.50
C ILE A 59 4.55 -15.77 -3.87
N TYR A 60 4.46 -14.78 -2.99
CA TYR A 60 3.60 -13.62 -3.19
C TYR A 60 4.43 -12.36 -3.43
N PHE A 61 3.90 -11.48 -4.26
CA PHE A 61 4.48 -10.18 -4.56
C PHE A 61 3.43 -9.08 -4.34
N SER A 62 3.84 -7.98 -3.71
CA SER A 62 3.08 -6.74 -3.69
C SER A 62 3.58 -5.84 -4.80
N HIS A 63 2.66 -5.26 -5.56
CA HIS A 63 2.94 -4.33 -6.63
C HIS A 63 2.17 -3.04 -6.39
N VAL A 64 2.89 -1.91 -6.38
CA VAL A 64 2.28 -0.58 -6.42
C VAL A 64 2.53 0.02 -7.79
N LEU A 65 1.46 0.39 -8.48
CA LEU A 65 1.48 0.99 -9.81
C LEU A 65 0.82 2.38 -9.74
N LEU A 66 1.61 3.42 -10.02
CA LEU A 66 1.08 4.76 -10.28
C LEU A 66 1.12 5.00 -11.78
N LYS A 67 0.02 5.47 -12.35
CA LYS A 67 -0.09 5.65 -13.80
C LYS A 67 -1.00 6.83 -14.13
N LEU A 68 -0.45 7.78 -14.90
CA LEU A 68 -1.21 8.85 -15.53
C LEU A 68 -0.70 9.05 -16.96
N ASN A 69 -1.60 9.07 -17.94
CA ASN A 69 -1.25 9.17 -19.36
C ASN A 69 -0.19 8.12 -19.79
N LYS A 70 0.97 8.58 -20.29
CA LYS A 70 2.11 7.74 -20.70
C LYS A 70 3.10 7.48 -19.57
N GLU A 71 3.00 8.20 -18.46
CA GLU A 71 3.91 8.04 -17.32
C GLU A 71 3.49 6.87 -16.44
N ARG A 72 4.49 6.11 -15.97
CA ARG A 72 4.30 4.97 -15.09
C ARG A 72 5.41 4.94 -14.05
N TYR A 73 5.02 4.70 -12.81
CA TYR A 73 5.92 4.32 -11.75
C TYR A 73 5.49 2.96 -11.21
N THR A 74 6.46 2.07 -10.99
CA THR A 74 6.20 0.73 -10.49
C THR A 74 7.20 0.39 -9.41
N ALA A 75 6.68 -0.01 -8.25
CA ALA A 75 7.45 -0.59 -7.18
C ALA A 75 6.90 -1.99 -6.90
N SER A 76 7.80 -2.96 -6.71
CA SER A 76 7.44 -4.36 -6.48
C SER A 76 8.27 -4.92 -5.34
N LEU A 77 7.64 -5.72 -4.49
CA LEU A 77 8.27 -6.33 -3.33
C LEU A 77 7.83 -7.78 -3.23
N LYS A 78 8.79 -8.69 -3.09
CA LYS A 78 8.50 -10.08 -2.70
C LYS A 78 8.10 -10.09 -1.23
N LEU A 79 6.95 -10.65 -0.90
CA LEU A 79 6.48 -10.70 0.48
C LEU A 79 7.23 -11.77 1.29
N ASN A 80 7.66 -11.40 2.49
CA ASN A 80 8.02 -12.35 3.52
C ASN A 80 6.76 -12.87 4.20
N ILE A 81 6.47 -14.15 3.97
CA ILE A 81 5.30 -14.86 4.51
C ILE A 81 5.60 -15.57 5.84
N ASN A 82 6.80 -15.42 6.39
CA ASN A 82 7.12 -15.95 7.72
C ASN A 82 6.12 -15.36 8.75
N PRO A 83 5.44 -16.20 9.55
CA PRO A 83 4.49 -15.73 10.58
C PRO A 83 5.06 -14.72 11.59
N THR A 84 6.38 -14.65 11.76
CA THR A 84 7.05 -13.72 12.67
C THR A 84 7.71 -12.53 11.96
N ALA A 85 7.53 -12.38 10.65
CA ALA A 85 8.09 -11.25 9.91
C ALA A 85 7.46 -9.93 10.38
N ASP A 86 8.26 -8.87 10.47
CA ASP A 86 7.75 -7.53 10.77
C ASP A 86 7.26 -6.89 9.45
N PRO A 87 5.93 -6.74 9.25
CA PRO A 87 5.40 -6.28 7.96
C PRO A 87 5.85 -4.86 7.64
N TYR A 88 6.08 -4.02 8.65
CA TYR A 88 6.54 -2.65 8.44
C TYR A 88 8.01 -2.60 8.02
N LYS A 89 8.81 -3.64 8.26
CA LYS A 89 10.22 -3.69 7.80
C LYS A 89 10.39 -4.50 6.53
N GLU A 90 9.63 -5.58 6.40
CA GLU A 90 9.89 -6.62 5.41
C GLU A 90 8.86 -6.65 4.27
N ASN A 91 7.65 -6.15 4.51
CA ASN A 91 6.53 -6.17 3.55
C ASN A 91 6.02 -4.75 3.24
N ARG A 92 6.94 -3.79 3.17
CA ARG A 92 6.65 -2.36 2.99
C ARG A 92 7.25 -1.81 1.71
N ILE A 93 6.45 -1.11 0.93
CA ILE A 93 6.88 -0.25 -0.17
C ILE A 93 6.70 1.21 0.27
N GLU A 94 7.73 2.02 0.10
CA GLU A 94 7.70 3.46 0.33
C GLU A 94 7.80 4.20 -1.01
N ILE A 95 6.93 5.18 -1.18
CA ILE A 95 6.89 6.07 -2.34
C ILE A 95 6.93 7.50 -1.82
N PRO A 96 7.86 8.34 -2.29
CA PRO A 96 7.85 9.75 -1.94
C PRO A 96 6.52 10.42 -2.31
N THR A 97 5.86 11.09 -1.36
CA THR A 97 4.57 11.74 -1.63
C THR A 97 4.71 12.86 -2.66
N SER A 98 5.88 13.49 -2.73
CA SER A 98 6.29 14.44 -3.77
C SER A 98 6.24 13.90 -5.21
N LEU A 99 6.22 12.58 -5.40
CA LEU A 99 5.98 11.98 -6.73
C LEU A 99 4.50 11.93 -7.11
N LEU A 100 3.59 11.87 -6.13
CA LEU A 100 2.16 11.68 -6.37
C LEU A 100 1.54 12.76 -7.28
N PRO A 101 1.87 14.07 -7.18
CA PRO A 101 1.30 15.10 -8.05
C PRO A 101 1.44 14.80 -9.56
N LYS A 102 2.48 14.08 -9.98
CA LYS A 102 2.70 13.71 -11.39
C LYS A 102 1.72 12.65 -11.88
N PHE A 103 1.12 11.91 -10.96
CA PHE A 103 0.23 10.78 -11.20
C PHE A 103 -1.20 11.06 -10.73
N THR A 104 -1.53 12.31 -10.40
CA THR A 104 -2.87 12.75 -9.98
C THR A 104 -3.44 13.78 -10.93
N ASP A 105 -4.71 13.64 -11.30
CA ASP A 105 -5.50 14.68 -11.95
C ASP A 105 -6.67 15.05 -11.01
N GLU A 106 -7.25 16.25 -11.11
CA GLU A 106 -8.34 16.76 -10.27
C GLU A 106 -9.53 15.77 -10.15
N ASN A 107 -9.61 14.81 -11.08
CA ASN A 107 -10.65 13.79 -11.15
C ASN A 107 -10.18 12.34 -10.92
N LYS A 108 -8.88 12.04 -10.80
CA LYS A 108 -8.39 10.64 -10.74
C LYS A 108 -7.11 10.44 -9.93
N LEU A 109 -7.15 9.39 -9.11
CA LEU A 109 -6.04 8.67 -8.51
C LEU A 109 -6.34 7.17 -8.60
#